data_AF-A0A416RCI2-F1
#
_entry.id   AF-A0A416RCI2-F1
#
_cell.length_a   1.000
_cell.length_b   1.000
_cell.length_c   1.000
_cell.angle_alpha   90.00
_cell.angle_beta   90.00
_cell.angle_gamma   90.00
#
_symmetry.space_group_name_H-M   'P 1'
#
loop_
_entity.id
_entity.type
_entity.pdbx_description
1 polymer ?
#
loop_
_entity_poly.entity_id
_entity_poly.type
_entity_poly.pdbx_seq_one_letter_code
_entity_poly.pdbx_strand_id
1 'polypeptide(L)'
;MVPANNQTQRNLQLLQAFFQRYSFCTAGEVLGTARSGKPAFEDQFLLTKERLGSFWESLLPDLPQYEAYKAWPNWLYQTVDGLSDVESFFSGEDSSTLFDSLQEALDAHWSAYPLLHPNRTTLEAAVRNWDFSENEWACRDLLIAAFPDAVRFWSAEELLEMDTMELLGKVSEWKPEVGIQMMKLLLDTAECHLQEPEVAEQLLGNDLYELCQNQTVQPKLLAQLKEDARLVRQLFQSAYVGDLQEELLEACDWFGESMLKEHLQSLLAQNPHFKEFE
;
A
#
# COMPACT_ATOMS: atom_id res chain seq x y z
N MET A 1 18.45 -34.32 -7.64
CA MET A 1 17.96 -35.71 -7.44
C MET A 1 19.02 -36.53 -6.72
N VAL A 2 18.68 -37.25 -5.64
CA VAL A 2 19.65 -38.17 -4.99
C VAL A 2 19.86 -39.39 -5.90
N PRO A 3 21.09 -39.67 -6.35
CA PRO A 3 21.38 -40.81 -7.22
C PRO A 3 20.84 -42.13 -6.65
N ALA A 4 20.28 -43.01 -7.48
CA ALA A 4 19.62 -44.25 -7.04
C ALA A 4 20.55 -45.17 -6.21
N ASN A 5 21.85 -45.14 -6.49
CA ASN A 5 22.92 -45.80 -5.74
C ASN A 5 23.13 -45.26 -4.31
N ASN A 6 22.61 -44.06 -3.99
CA ASN A 6 22.69 -43.47 -2.65
C ASN A 6 21.43 -43.73 -1.81
N GLN A 7 20.40 -44.40 -2.34
CA GLN A 7 19.17 -44.75 -1.60
C GLN A 7 19.27 -46.13 -0.91
N THR A 8 20.35 -46.34 -0.14
CA THR A 8 20.63 -47.62 0.52
C THR A 8 20.09 -47.66 1.96
N GLN A 9 19.85 -48.87 2.49
CA GLN A 9 19.44 -49.06 3.88
C GLN A 9 20.47 -48.55 4.90
N ARG A 10 21.76 -48.57 4.54
CA ARG A 10 22.86 -47.98 5.32
C ARG A 10 22.74 -46.46 5.40
N ASN A 11 22.47 -45.79 4.29
CA ASN A 11 22.31 -44.34 4.26
C ASN A 11 21.05 -43.89 5.02
N LEU A 12 19.97 -44.68 4.96
CA LEU A 12 18.78 -44.48 5.80
C LEU A 12 19.12 -44.57 7.31
N GLN A 13 19.90 -45.57 7.73
CA GLN A 13 20.33 -45.70 9.14
C GLN A 13 21.21 -44.53 9.60
N LEU A 14 22.10 -44.04 8.74
CA LEU A 14 22.93 -42.86 9.03
C LEU A 14 22.07 -41.59 9.17
N LEU A 15 21.11 -41.37 8.27
CA LEU A 15 20.16 -40.26 8.38
C LEU A 15 19.32 -40.37 9.66
N GLN A 16 18.85 -41.58 10.01
CA GLN A 16 18.11 -41.81 11.25
C GLN A 16 18.94 -41.46 12.49
N ALA A 17 20.21 -41.87 12.54
CA ALA A 17 21.11 -41.53 13.66
C ALA A 17 21.40 -40.02 13.74
N PHE A 18 21.53 -39.35 12.61
CA PHE A 18 21.72 -37.90 12.55
C PHE A 18 20.49 -37.14 13.08
N PHE A 19 19.29 -37.47 12.59
CA PHE A 19 18.05 -36.79 12.99
C PHE A 19 17.54 -37.17 14.39
N GLN A 20 17.99 -38.28 14.96
CA GLN A 20 17.82 -38.55 16.39
C GLN A 20 18.53 -37.52 17.29
N ARG A 21 19.61 -36.91 16.79
CA ARG A 21 20.38 -35.89 17.52
C ARG A 21 19.91 -34.47 17.22
N TYR A 22 19.30 -34.26 16.04
CA TYR A 22 18.81 -32.96 15.59
C TYR A 22 17.36 -33.11 15.10
N SER A 23 16.40 -32.98 16.01
CA SER A 23 14.99 -33.32 15.80
C SER A 23 14.19 -32.21 15.11
N PHE A 24 14.70 -31.68 14.00
CA PHE A 24 13.98 -30.70 13.17
C PHE A 24 13.32 -31.33 11.93
N CYS A 25 13.74 -32.54 11.54
CA CYS A 25 12.97 -33.45 10.66
C CYS A 25 13.33 -34.92 10.91
N THR A 26 12.59 -35.80 10.25
CA THR A 26 12.78 -37.24 10.24
C THR A 26 13.54 -37.68 8.99
N ALA A 27 14.27 -38.80 9.10
CA ALA A 27 14.92 -39.42 7.93
C ALA A 27 13.92 -39.81 6.83
N GLY A 28 12.65 -40.07 7.19
CA GLY A 28 11.58 -40.36 6.24
C GLY A 28 11.20 -39.15 5.40
N GLU A 29 11.10 -37.98 6.01
CA GLU A 29 10.81 -36.70 5.31
C GLU A 29 11.93 -36.36 4.32
N VAL A 30 13.20 -36.50 4.74
CA VAL A 30 14.36 -36.23 3.87
C VAL A 30 14.44 -37.20 2.68
N LEU A 31 14.11 -38.48 2.88
CA LEU A 31 14.06 -39.44 1.77
C LEU A 31 12.83 -39.24 0.89
N GLY A 32 11.71 -38.81 1.46
CA GLY A 32 10.50 -38.43 0.72
C GLY A 32 10.78 -37.26 -0.23
N THR A 33 11.39 -36.19 0.28
CA THR A 33 11.76 -35.01 -0.52
C THR A 33 12.75 -35.38 -1.62
N ALA A 34 13.82 -36.12 -1.28
CA ALA A 34 14.79 -36.65 -2.23
C ALA A 34 14.17 -37.48 -3.38
N ARG A 35 13.09 -38.22 -3.10
CA ARG A 35 12.34 -39.01 -4.10
C ARG A 35 11.37 -38.17 -4.94
N SER A 36 10.71 -37.21 -4.31
CA SER A 36 9.77 -36.31 -4.99
C SER A 36 10.44 -35.31 -5.92
N GLY A 37 11.73 -35.01 -5.68
CA GLY A 37 12.46 -33.95 -6.38
C GLY A 37 12.15 -32.55 -5.87
N LYS A 38 11.22 -32.40 -4.91
CA LYS A 38 10.90 -31.13 -4.25
C LYS A 38 11.88 -30.88 -3.09
N PRO A 39 12.48 -29.67 -2.96
CA PRO A 39 13.31 -29.32 -1.80
C PRO A 39 12.56 -29.52 -0.48
N ALA A 40 13.28 -29.94 0.56
CA ALA A 40 12.69 -30.07 1.89
C ALA A 40 12.32 -28.69 2.43
N PHE A 41 11.14 -28.59 3.06
CA PHE A 41 10.63 -27.35 3.66
C PHE A 41 10.47 -26.17 2.69
N GLU A 42 10.44 -26.41 1.38
CA GLU A 42 10.22 -25.37 0.37
C GLU A 42 8.97 -24.53 0.70
N ASP A 43 7.86 -25.18 1.08
CA ASP A 43 6.61 -24.47 1.42
C ASP A 43 6.74 -23.54 2.64
N GLN A 44 7.75 -23.75 3.49
CA GLN A 44 7.98 -22.94 4.70
C GLN A 44 8.96 -21.81 4.43
N PHE A 45 10.08 -22.08 3.77
CA PHE A 45 11.19 -21.15 3.66
C PHE A 45 11.39 -20.53 2.28
N LEU A 46 10.55 -20.86 1.29
CA LEU A 46 10.59 -20.21 -0.04
C LEU A 46 10.51 -18.69 0.12
N LEU A 47 11.44 -17.99 -0.50
CA LEU A 47 11.50 -16.54 -0.51
C LEU A 47 11.87 -16.10 -1.93
N THR A 48 10.85 -15.77 -2.72
CA THR A 48 11.00 -15.15 -4.04
C THR A 48 10.07 -13.94 -4.11
N LYS A 49 10.24 -13.05 -5.10
CA LYS A 49 9.36 -11.89 -5.27
C LYS A 49 7.89 -12.29 -5.45
N GLU A 50 7.63 -13.45 -6.07
CA GLU A 50 6.28 -13.91 -6.39
C GLU A 50 5.65 -14.76 -5.28
N ARG A 51 6.46 -15.45 -4.47
CA ARG A 51 5.97 -16.43 -3.50
C ARG A 51 6.74 -16.35 -2.19
N LEU A 52 5.96 -16.36 -1.13
CA LEU A 52 6.44 -16.36 0.24
C LEU A 52 6.04 -17.67 0.92
N GLY A 53 7.00 -18.29 1.61
CA GLY A 53 6.78 -19.48 2.42
C GLY A 53 6.16 -19.14 3.77
N SER A 54 5.51 -20.13 4.40
CA SER A 54 4.72 -19.93 5.62
C SER A 54 5.50 -19.37 6.81
N PHE A 55 6.82 -19.62 6.88
CA PHE A 55 7.67 -19.04 7.93
C PHE A 55 7.71 -17.51 7.81
N TRP A 56 8.01 -17.01 6.62
CA TRP A 56 8.10 -15.59 6.35
C TRP A 56 6.74 -14.90 6.45
N GLU A 57 5.66 -15.53 5.95
CA GLU A 57 4.29 -15.04 6.11
C GLU A 57 3.92 -14.83 7.59
N SER A 58 4.33 -15.76 8.47
CA SER A 58 4.09 -15.63 9.91
C SER A 58 4.96 -14.59 10.60
N LEU A 59 6.07 -14.20 9.97
CA LEU A 59 7.04 -13.27 10.53
C LEU A 59 6.73 -11.81 10.19
N LEU A 60 6.27 -11.52 8.97
CA LEU A 60 5.97 -10.15 8.51
C LEU A 60 5.12 -9.30 9.48
N PRO A 61 4.06 -9.82 10.13
CA PRO A 61 3.25 -9.03 11.06
C PRO A 61 4.01 -8.56 12.30
N ASP A 62 5.07 -9.28 12.69
CA ASP A 62 5.86 -9.01 13.90
C ASP A 62 7.13 -8.18 13.60
N LEU A 63 7.40 -7.91 12.32
CA LEU A 63 8.49 -7.03 11.91
C LEU A 63 8.14 -5.56 12.18
N PRO A 64 9.15 -4.70 12.44
CA PRO A 64 8.92 -3.26 12.48
C PRO A 64 8.43 -2.77 11.11
N GLN A 65 7.96 -1.53 11.05
CA GLN A 65 7.62 -0.93 9.77
C GLN A 65 8.84 -0.92 8.84
N TYR A 66 8.59 -1.27 7.58
CA TYR A 66 9.60 -1.21 6.55
C TYR A 66 10.00 0.25 6.29
N GLU A 67 11.30 0.52 6.31
CA GLU A 67 11.88 1.81 5.96
C GLU A 67 13.02 1.56 4.98
N ALA A 68 12.93 2.17 3.79
CA ALA A 68 13.97 2.03 2.79
C ALA A 68 15.32 2.50 3.35
N TYR A 69 16.38 1.74 3.06
CA TYR A 69 17.77 2.01 3.49
C TYR A 69 18.01 1.92 5.02
N LYS A 70 17.00 1.58 5.81
CA LYS A 70 17.20 1.26 7.23
C LYS A 70 17.80 -0.13 7.36
N ALA A 71 18.83 -0.24 8.20
CA ALA A 71 19.43 -1.54 8.47
C ALA A 71 18.42 -2.49 9.11
N TRP A 72 18.36 -3.71 8.61
CA TRP A 72 17.53 -4.76 9.18
C TRP A 72 17.92 -5.07 10.64
N PRO A 73 16.99 -5.60 11.45
CA PRO A 73 17.35 -6.21 12.72
C PRO A 73 18.46 -7.25 12.54
N ASN A 74 19.48 -7.22 13.39
CA ASN A 74 20.68 -8.06 13.23
C ASN A 74 20.35 -9.56 13.10
N TRP A 75 19.34 -10.04 13.81
CA TRP A 75 18.93 -11.45 13.73
C TRP A 75 18.33 -11.80 12.36
N LEU A 76 17.63 -10.86 11.71
CA LEU A 76 17.01 -11.07 10.41
C LEU A 76 18.09 -11.14 9.33
N TYR A 77 19.03 -10.19 9.38
CA TYR A 77 20.23 -10.20 8.53
C TYR A 77 20.98 -11.53 8.64
N GLN A 78 21.31 -11.96 9.86
CA GLN A 78 22.02 -13.23 10.11
C GLN A 78 21.24 -14.46 9.61
N THR A 79 19.91 -14.40 9.62
CA THR A 79 19.07 -15.48 9.12
C THR A 79 19.17 -15.58 7.61
N VAL A 80 19.04 -14.46 6.89
CA VAL A 80 19.11 -14.43 5.42
C VAL A 80 20.53 -14.71 4.91
N ASP A 81 21.56 -14.16 5.58
CA ASP A 81 22.99 -14.44 5.31
C ASP A 81 23.33 -15.92 5.51
N GLY A 82 22.82 -16.52 6.60
CA GLY A 82 22.97 -17.96 6.81
C GLY A 82 22.26 -18.81 5.75
N LEU A 83 21.11 -18.36 5.25
CA LEU A 83 20.38 -19.05 4.17
C LEU A 83 21.15 -18.97 2.84
N SER A 84 21.68 -17.80 2.48
CA SER A 84 22.47 -17.62 1.27
C SER A 84 23.76 -18.46 1.30
N ASP A 85 24.43 -18.55 2.44
CA ASP A 85 25.62 -19.39 2.62
C ASP A 85 25.31 -20.88 2.43
N VAL A 86 24.20 -21.36 3.01
CA VAL A 86 23.77 -22.75 2.88
C VAL A 86 23.40 -23.05 1.43
N GLU A 87 22.64 -22.16 0.77
CA GLU A 87 22.24 -22.35 -0.62
C GLU A 87 23.44 -22.31 -1.56
N SER A 88 24.34 -21.33 -1.40
CA SER A 88 25.61 -21.20 -2.12
C SER A 88 26.43 -22.49 -2.08
N PHE A 89 26.53 -23.12 -0.90
CA PHE A 89 27.25 -24.38 -0.75
C PHE A 89 26.68 -25.53 -1.60
N PHE A 90 25.36 -25.59 -1.80
CA PHE A 90 24.70 -26.67 -2.54
C PHE A 90 24.48 -26.36 -4.02
N SER A 91 24.21 -25.11 -4.39
CA SER A 91 24.00 -24.69 -5.77
C SER A 91 25.32 -24.41 -6.50
N GLY A 92 26.36 -24.01 -5.76
CA GLY A 92 27.61 -23.49 -6.31
C GLY A 92 27.52 -22.03 -6.78
N GLU A 93 26.39 -21.36 -6.54
CA GLU A 93 26.21 -19.94 -6.80
C GLU A 93 26.92 -19.10 -5.74
N ASP A 94 27.21 -17.84 -6.06
CA ASP A 94 27.88 -16.93 -5.14
C ASP A 94 26.94 -16.50 -4.00
N SER A 95 27.43 -16.57 -2.75
CA SER A 95 26.61 -16.30 -1.56
C SER A 95 26.14 -14.84 -1.52
N SER A 96 26.97 -13.89 -1.96
CA SER A 96 26.57 -12.48 -2.02
C SER A 96 25.43 -12.27 -3.01
N THR A 97 25.48 -12.92 -4.18
CA THR A 97 24.43 -12.80 -5.21
C THR A 97 23.10 -13.40 -4.73
N LEU A 98 23.16 -14.54 -4.02
CA LEU A 98 21.98 -15.14 -3.39
C LEU A 98 21.42 -14.27 -2.27
N PHE A 99 22.29 -13.71 -1.44
CA PHE A 99 21.90 -12.78 -0.39
C PHE A 99 21.15 -11.59 -0.96
N ASP A 100 21.69 -10.92 -1.99
CA ASP A 100 21.05 -9.78 -2.65
C ASP A 100 19.66 -10.16 -3.19
N SER A 101 19.53 -11.35 -3.79
CA SER A 101 18.25 -11.84 -4.33
C SER A 101 17.20 -12.10 -3.24
N LEU A 102 17.60 -12.71 -2.13
CA LEU A 102 16.73 -12.95 -0.97
C LEU A 102 16.36 -11.63 -0.28
N GLN A 103 17.31 -10.69 -0.22
CA GLN A 103 17.08 -9.36 0.34
C GLN A 103 16.03 -8.61 -0.45
N GLU A 104 16.19 -8.52 -1.78
CA GLU A 104 15.21 -7.89 -2.65
C GLU A 104 13.82 -8.53 -2.54
N ALA A 105 13.75 -9.86 -2.45
CA ALA A 105 12.48 -10.57 -2.28
C ALA A 105 11.83 -10.22 -0.93
N LEU A 106 12.58 -10.25 0.17
CA LEU A 106 12.02 -9.93 1.48
C LEU A 106 11.60 -8.47 1.60
N ASP A 107 12.43 -7.53 1.10
CA ASP A 107 12.12 -6.10 1.10
C ASP A 107 10.84 -5.82 0.30
N ALA A 108 10.63 -6.49 -0.84
CA ALA A 108 9.41 -6.37 -1.63
C ALA A 108 8.17 -6.85 -0.86
N HIS A 109 8.22 -8.03 -0.23
CA HIS A 109 7.09 -8.52 0.58
C HIS A 109 6.83 -7.69 1.83
N TRP A 110 7.90 -7.23 2.50
CA TRP A 110 7.80 -6.46 3.73
C TRP A 110 7.24 -5.05 3.46
N SER A 111 7.72 -4.37 2.42
CA SER A 111 7.19 -3.06 2.02
C SER A 111 5.73 -3.14 1.58
N ALA A 112 5.33 -4.20 0.87
CA ALA A 112 3.94 -4.40 0.42
C ALA A 112 2.99 -4.87 1.52
N TYR A 113 3.50 -5.42 2.62
CA TYR A 113 2.68 -6.07 3.65
C TYR A 113 1.58 -5.17 4.24
N PRO A 114 1.84 -3.91 4.66
CA PRO A 114 0.78 -3.04 5.20
C PRO A 114 -0.35 -2.76 4.20
N LEU A 115 -0.01 -2.69 2.92
CA LEU A 115 -0.96 -2.43 1.83
C LEU A 115 -1.86 -3.64 1.56
N LEU A 116 -1.30 -4.86 1.65
CA LEU A 116 -2.03 -6.12 1.48
C LEU A 116 -2.83 -6.53 2.74
N HIS A 117 -2.41 -6.03 3.91
CA HIS A 117 -3.03 -6.32 5.20
C HIS A 117 -3.41 -5.03 5.95
N PRO A 118 -4.27 -4.19 5.36
CA PRO A 118 -4.51 -2.86 5.90
C PRO A 118 -5.26 -2.91 7.23
N ASN A 119 -4.72 -2.21 8.23
CA ASN A 119 -5.47 -1.91 9.44
C ASN A 119 -6.28 -0.62 9.24
N ARG A 120 -7.49 -0.76 8.69
CA ARG A 120 -8.38 0.36 8.40
C ARG A 120 -8.65 1.26 9.61
N THR A 121 -8.73 0.69 10.82
CA THR A 121 -8.99 1.50 12.03
C THR A 121 -7.80 2.41 12.34
N THR A 122 -6.57 1.89 12.20
CA THR A 122 -5.35 2.68 12.38
C THR A 122 -5.22 3.75 11.30
N LEU A 123 -5.49 3.42 10.04
CA LEU A 123 -5.43 4.36 8.91
C LEU A 123 -6.47 5.49 9.07
N GLU A 124 -7.71 5.17 9.41
CA GLU A 124 -8.74 6.18 9.69
C GLU A 124 -8.37 7.04 10.89
N ALA A 125 -7.73 6.49 11.92
CA ALA A 125 -7.26 7.27 13.07
C ALA A 125 -6.11 8.22 12.69
N ALA A 126 -5.16 7.77 11.88
CA ALA A 126 -4.05 8.58 11.38
C ALA A 126 -4.58 9.79 10.58
N VAL A 127 -5.47 9.56 9.61
CA VAL A 127 -6.07 10.65 8.80
C VAL A 127 -6.95 11.56 9.66
N ARG A 128 -7.71 11.00 10.61
CA ARG A 128 -8.59 11.80 11.49
C ARG A 128 -7.83 12.70 12.46
N ASN A 129 -6.68 12.24 12.94
CA ASN A 129 -5.83 13.01 13.84
C ASN A 129 -4.77 13.82 13.09
N TRP A 130 -4.73 13.69 11.76
CA TRP A 130 -3.69 14.22 10.88
C TRP A 130 -2.26 13.92 11.37
N ASP A 131 -2.04 12.67 11.80
CA ASP A 131 -0.75 12.18 12.31
C ASP A 131 -0.23 11.04 11.43
N PHE A 132 0.81 11.35 10.68
CA PHE A 132 1.45 10.46 9.70
C PHE A 132 2.87 10.05 10.09
N SER A 133 3.24 10.25 11.37
CA SER A 133 4.57 9.89 11.87
C SER A 133 4.90 8.41 11.71
N GLU A 134 3.90 7.54 11.86
CA GLU A 134 4.02 6.11 11.60
C GLU A 134 3.83 5.83 10.10
N ASN A 135 2.77 6.32 9.46
CA ASN A 135 2.53 6.06 8.04
C ASN A 135 2.32 7.36 7.25
N GLU A 136 3.38 7.80 6.56
CA GLU A 136 3.34 8.97 5.66
C GLU A 136 2.31 8.81 4.52
N TRP A 137 1.99 7.56 4.15
CA TRP A 137 1.06 7.22 3.08
C TRP A 137 -0.35 6.87 3.59
N ALA A 138 -0.70 7.24 4.82
CA ALA A 138 -1.96 6.84 5.44
C ALA A 138 -3.21 7.23 4.63
N CYS A 139 -3.21 8.36 3.92
CA CYS A 139 -4.30 8.76 3.03
C CYS A 139 -4.49 7.77 1.87
N ARG A 140 -3.42 7.49 1.10
CA ARG A 140 -3.40 6.50 0.02
C ARG A 140 -3.81 5.13 0.53
N ASP A 141 -3.20 4.67 1.60
CA ASP A 141 -3.43 3.33 2.15
C ASP A 141 -4.87 3.20 2.69
N LEU A 142 -5.44 4.26 3.26
CA LEU A 142 -6.86 4.30 3.64
C LEU A 142 -7.77 4.11 2.42
N LEU A 143 -7.47 4.78 1.30
CA LEU A 143 -8.25 4.64 0.07
C LEU A 143 -8.15 3.22 -0.50
N ILE A 144 -6.95 2.64 -0.55
CA ILE A 144 -6.72 1.25 -0.98
C ILE A 144 -7.53 0.28 -0.10
N ALA A 145 -7.47 0.46 1.23
CA ALA A 145 -8.17 -0.38 2.20
C ALA A 145 -9.71 -0.24 2.10
N ALA A 146 -10.21 0.96 1.83
CA ALA A 146 -11.64 1.23 1.75
C ALA A 146 -12.25 0.85 0.39
N PHE A 147 -11.45 0.81 -0.68
CA PHE A 147 -11.91 0.56 -2.05
C PHE A 147 -11.06 -0.50 -2.78
N PRO A 148 -10.92 -1.73 -2.26
CA PRO A 148 -10.06 -2.75 -2.86
C PRO A 148 -10.45 -3.11 -4.31
N ASP A 149 -11.75 -3.10 -4.62
CA ASP A 149 -12.24 -3.36 -5.98
C ASP A 149 -11.90 -2.27 -7.00
N ALA A 150 -11.62 -1.04 -6.53
CA ALA A 150 -11.23 0.06 -7.39
C ALA A 150 -9.76 -0.05 -7.81
N VAL A 151 -8.93 -0.61 -6.94
CA VAL A 151 -7.47 -0.64 -7.06
C VAL A 151 -6.90 -1.99 -7.49
N ARG A 152 -7.73 -3.05 -7.54
CA ARG A 152 -7.34 -4.43 -7.91
C ARG A 152 -6.67 -4.62 -9.27
N PHE A 153 -6.60 -3.57 -10.09
CA PHE A 153 -5.98 -3.61 -11.42
C PHE A 153 -4.47 -3.34 -11.38
N TRP A 154 -3.98 -2.82 -10.26
CA TRP A 154 -2.57 -2.59 -10.01
C TRP A 154 -2.03 -3.64 -9.04
N SER A 155 -0.79 -4.03 -9.27
CA SER A 155 0.02 -4.79 -8.34
C SER A 155 0.35 -3.97 -7.09
N ALA A 156 0.79 -4.65 -6.02
CA ALA A 156 1.21 -3.95 -4.79
C ALA A 156 2.41 -3.02 -5.05
N GLU A 157 3.34 -3.41 -5.93
CA GLU A 157 4.47 -2.59 -6.35
C GLU A 157 4.01 -1.30 -7.04
N GLU A 158 3.13 -1.40 -8.04
CA GLU A 158 2.56 -0.22 -8.71
C GLU A 158 1.80 0.69 -7.72
N LEU A 159 1.11 0.14 -6.72
CA LEU A 159 0.40 0.95 -5.73
C LEU A 159 1.34 1.63 -4.73
N LEU A 160 2.49 1.03 -4.42
CA LEU A 160 3.50 1.62 -3.55
C LEU A 160 4.20 2.82 -4.20
N GLU A 161 4.31 2.82 -5.53
CA GLU A 161 4.88 3.93 -6.30
C GLU A 161 3.95 5.14 -6.41
N MET A 162 2.63 4.93 -6.28
CA MET A 162 1.64 6.01 -6.36
C MET A 162 1.56 6.79 -5.05
N ASP A 163 1.38 8.10 -5.16
CA ASP A 163 0.92 8.94 -4.06
C ASP A 163 -0.62 9.00 -4.01
N THR A 164 -1.16 9.78 -3.06
CA THR A 164 -2.62 9.96 -2.90
C THR A 164 -3.25 10.61 -4.14
N MET A 165 -2.58 11.62 -4.72
CA MET A 165 -3.06 12.37 -5.88
C MET A 165 -3.13 11.49 -7.13
N GLU A 166 -2.05 10.76 -7.43
CA GLU A 166 -1.96 9.87 -8.58
C GLU A 166 -2.99 8.74 -8.49
N LEU A 167 -3.16 8.14 -7.30
CA LEU A 167 -4.17 7.11 -7.08
C LEU A 167 -5.58 7.62 -7.38
N LEU A 168 -5.93 8.79 -6.84
CA LEU A 168 -7.23 9.43 -7.05
C LEU A 168 -7.44 9.80 -8.51
N GLY A 169 -6.45 10.43 -9.14
CA GLY A 169 -6.45 10.78 -10.56
C GLY A 169 -6.75 9.56 -11.42
N LYS A 170 -5.94 8.51 -11.31
CA LYS A 170 -6.09 7.26 -12.07
C LYS A 170 -7.44 6.57 -11.85
N VAL A 171 -7.92 6.46 -10.60
CA VAL A 171 -9.22 5.84 -10.33
C VAL A 171 -10.36 6.67 -10.92
N SER A 172 -10.25 8.00 -10.84
CA SER A 172 -11.27 8.91 -11.30
C SER A 172 -11.41 8.94 -12.83
N GLU A 173 -10.32 8.70 -13.58
CA GLU A 173 -10.35 8.63 -15.04
C GLU A 173 -11.30 7.54 -15.57
N TRP A 174 -11.30 6.36 -14.93
CA TRP A 174 -12.13 5.23 -15.40
C TRP A 174 -13.44 5.04 -14.63
N LYS A 175 -13.52 5.52 -13.39
CA LYS A 175 -14.66 5.37 -12.47
C LYS A 175 -14.80 6.64 -11.66
N PRO A 176 -15.22 7.75 -12.31
CA PRO A 176 -15.34 9.04 -11.66
C PRO A 176 -16.15 9.02 -10.36
N GLU A 177 -17.23 8.25 -10.30
CA GLU A 177 -18.06 8.12 -9.09
C GLU A 177 -17.28 7.53 -7.91
N VAL A 178 -16.43 6.55 -8.16
CA VAL A 178 -15.60 5.92 -7.12
C VAL A 178 -14.52 6.89 -6.66
N GLY A 179 -13.89 7.63 -7.58
CA GLY A 179 -12.97 8.71 -7.23
C GLY A 179 -13.63 9.76 -6.33
N ILE A 180 -14.86 10.17 -6.65
CA ILE A 180 -15.61 11.11 -5.80
C ILE A 180 -15.89 10.51 -4.42
N GLN A 181 -16.22 9.21 -4.32
CA GLN A 181 -16.39 8.57 -3.00
C GLN A 181 -15.08 8.49 -2.21
N MET A 182 -13.94 8.27 -2.88
CA MET A 182 -12.62 8.30 -2.25
C MET A 182 -12.29 9.69 -1.71
N MET A 183 -12.49 10.74 -2.52
CA MET A 183 -12.36 12.13 -2.09
C MET A 183 -13.22 12.42 -0.84
N LYS A 184 -14.51 12.04 -0.89
CA LYS A 184 -15.43 12.23 0.24
C LYS A 184 -14.94 11.52 1.49
N LEU A 185 -14.42 10.30 1.38
CA LEU A 185 -13.88 9.57 2.53
C LEU A 185 -12.74 10.34 3.21
N LEU A 186 -11.80 10.89 2.44
CA LEU A 186 -10.70 11.68 3.01
C LEU A 186 -11.21 12.96 3.67
N LEU A 187 -12.07 13.72 2.98
CA LEU A 187 -12.66 14.95 3.52
C LEU A 187 -13.47 14.70 4.80
N ASP A 188 -14.24 13.62 4.84
CA ASP A 188 -15.05 13.24 6.00
C ASP A 188 -14.20 12.73 7.17
N THR A 189 -13.04 12.15 6.87
CA THR A 189 -12.14 11.62 7.90
C THR A 189 -11.30 12.74 8.50
N ALA A 190 -10.75 13.64 7.67
CA ALA A 190 -9.93 14.77 8.08
C ALA A 190 -10.76 15.92 8.70
N GLU A 191 -12.05 16.02 8.37
CA GLU A 191 -13.06 17.03 8.76
C GLU A 191 -12.57 18.26 9.56
N CYS A 192 -12.23 18.11 10.85
CA CYS A 192 -11.82 19.24 11.69
C CYS A 192 -10.53 19.92 11.21
N HIS A 193 -9.61 19.16 10.62
CA HIS A 193 -8.34 19.66 10.10
C HIS A 193 -8.50 20.45 8.81
N LEU A 194 -9.66 20.41 8.13
CA LEU A 194 -9.91 21.28 6.98
C LEU A 194 -9.93 22.78 7.35
N GLN A 195 -9.93 23.13 8.64
CA GLN A 195 -9.80 24.51 9.12
C GLN A 195 -8.33 24.91 9.40
N GLU A 196 -7.39 24.00 9.19
CA GLU A 196 -5.95 24.24 9.32
C GLU A 196 -5.39 24.51 7.91
N PRO A 197 -4.76 25.68 7.64
CA PRO A 197 -4.36 26.05 6.28
C PRO A 197 -3.46 25.03 5.58
N GLU A 198 -2.43 24.52 6.27
CA GLU A 198 -1.48 23.56 5.69
C GLU A 198 -2.17 22.22 5.35
N VAL A 199 -3.08 21.76 6.21
CA VAL A 199 -3.85 20.53 5.97
C VAL A 199 -4.84 20.70 4.82
N ALA A 200 -5.57 21.81 4.83
CA ALA A 200 -6.53 22.12 3.78
C ALA A 200 -5.84 22.29 2.42
N GLU A 201 -4.67 22.92 2.38
CA GLU A 201 -3.84 23.05 1.17
C GLU A 201 -3.32 21.69 0.71
N GLN A 202 -2.79 20.86 1.61
CA GLN A 202 -2.33 19.51 1.24
C GLN A 202 -3.47 18.68 0.64
N LEU A 203 -4.64 18.67 1.28
CA LEU A 203 -5.73 17.82 0.82
C LEU A 203 -6.43 18.39 -0.42
N LEU A 204 -6.79 19.68 -0.42
CA LEU A 204 -7.53 20.29 -1.55
C LEU A 204 -6.61 20.73 -2.69
N GLY A 205 -5.49 21.37 -2.38
CA GLY A 205 -4.56 21.95 -3.35
C GLY A 205 -3.61 20.92 -3.98
N ASN A 206 -3.26 19.86 -3.25
CA ASN A 206 -2.39 18.80 -3.78
C ASN A 206 -3.18 17.51 -4.07
N ASP A 207 -3.65 16.80 -3.03
CA ASP A 207 -4.16 15.43 -3.18
C ASP A 207 -5.42 15.35 -4.08
N LEU A 208 -6.32 16.33 -4.01
CA LEU A 208 -7.60 16.32 -4.73
C LEU A 208 -7.60 17.11 -6.04
N TYR A 209 -6.51 17.80 -6.36
CA TYR A 209 -6.45 18.77 -7.46
C TYR A 209 -6.72 18.12 -8.82
N GLU A 210 -5.97 17.08 -9.19
CA GLU A 210 -6.12 16.41 -10.49
C GLU A 210 -7.52 15.81 -10.67
N LEU A 211 -8.09 15.24 -9.61
CA LEU A 211 -9.44 14.67 -9.63
C LEU A 211 -10.50 15.74 -9.91
N CYS A 212 -10.39 16.91 -9.29
CA CYS A 212 -11.36 18.00 -9.43
C CYS A 212 -11.26 18.71 -10.79
N GLN A 213 -10.09 18.71 -11.43
CA GLN A 213 -9.90 19.23 -12.80
C GLN A 213 -10.35 18.26 -13.89
N ASN A 214 -10.54 16.99 -13.57
CA ASN A 214 -10.88 15.99 -14.56
C ASN A 214 -12.29 16.23 -15.14
N GLN A 215 -12.36 16.54 -16.44
CA GLN A 215 -13.62 16.85 -17.15
C GLN A 215 -14.64 15.69 -17.15
N THR A 216 -14.19 14.44 -16.94
CA THR A 216 -15.10 13.30 -16.78
C THR A 216 -15.70 13.21 -15.38
N VAL A 217 -15.01 13.77 -14.39
CA VAL A 217 -15.39 13.82 -12.97
C VAL A 217 -16.28 15.02 -12.69
N GLN A 218 -15.90 16.20 -13.19
CA GLN A 218 -16.60 17.47 -12.97
C GLN A 218 -18.13 17.37 -13.07
N PRO A 219 -18.77 16.87 -14.14
CA PRO A 219 -20.23 16.85 -14.23
C PRO A 219 -20.89 16.00 -13.12
N LYS A 220 -20.23 14.93 -12.67
CA LYS A 220 -20.72 14.06 -11.59
C LYS A 220 -20.46 14.68 -10.22
N LEU A 221 -19.32 15.35 -10.06
CA LEU A 221 -19.00 16.09 -8.85
C LEU A 221 -19.98 17.25 -8.66
N LEU A 222 -20.25 18.06 -9.69
CA LEU A 222 -21.25 19.13 -9.64
C LEU A 222 -22.64 18.59 -9.28
N ALA A 223 -23.03 17.42 -9.79
CA ALA A 223 -24.29 16.78 -9.39
C ALA A 223 -24.30 16.42 -7.90
N GLN A 224 -23.19 15.90 -7.35
CA GLN A 224 -23.06 15.63 -5.91
C GLN A 224 -23.09 16.92 -5.07
N LEU A 225 -22.48 18.01 -5.53
CA LEU A 225 -22.48 19.29 -4.82
C LEU A 225 -23.89 19.90 -4.68
N LYS A 226 -24.83 19.56 -5.57
CA LYS A 226 -26.23 19.99 -5.42
C LYS A 226 -26.97 19.29 -4.29
N GLU A 227 -26.54 18.07 -3.96
CA GLU A 227 -27.23 17.18 -3.01
C GLU A 227 -26.54 17.13 -1.66
N ASP A 228 -25.23 17.35 -1.62
CA ASP A 228 -24.38 17.16 -0.45
C ASP A 228 -23.86 18.50 0.10
N ALA A 229 -24.65 19.10 1.00
CA ALA A 229 -24.28 20.34 1.66
C ALA A 229 -23.04 20.20 2.57
N ARG A 230 -22.66 18.98 3.01
CA ARG A 230 -21.43 18.78 3.79
C ARG A 230 -20.22 18.87 2.88
N LEU A 231 -20.25 18.16 1.75
CA LEU A 231 -19.19 18.21 0.74
C LEU A 231 -18.95 19.63 0.25
N VAL A 232 -20.01 20.37 -0.06
CA VAL A 232 -19.91 21.78 -0.45
C VAL A 232 -19.18 22.61 0.61
N ARG A 233 -19.50 22.43 1.90
CA ARG A 233 -18.81 23.15 2.98
C ARG A 233 -17.36 22.72 3.14
N GLN A 234 -17.06 21.43 3.01
CA GLN A 234 -15.69 20.91 3.07
C GLN A 234 -14.81 21.51 1.97
N LEU A 235 -15.34 21.71 0.76
CA LEU A 235 -14.58 22.28 -0.36
C LEU A 235 -14.51 23.81 -0.31
N PHE A 236 -15.61 24.51 -0.01
CA PHE A 236 -15.70 25.97 -0.17
C PHE A 236 -15.59 26.77 1.14
N GLN A 237 -15.64 26.10 2.30
CA GLN A 237 -15.49 26.73 3.62
C GLN A 237 -14.32 26.13 4.43
N SER A 238 -13.33 25.55 3.75
CA SER A 238 -12.06 25.16 4.36
C SER A 238 -11.13 26.37 4.56
N ALA A 239 -10.01 26.18 5.25
CA ALA A 239 -8.97 27.19 5.40
C ALA A 239 -8.11 27.40 4.13
N TYR A 240 -8.35 26.62 3.08
CA TYR A 240 -7.72 26.76 1.77
C TYR A 240 -8.75 27.21 0.73
N VAL A 241 -8.39 28.25 -0.02
CA VAL A 241 -9.14 28.73 -1.19
C VAL A 241 -8.12 29.01 -2.29
N GLY A 242 -8.26 28.34 -3.43
CA GLY A 242 -7.34 28.44 -4.56
C GLY A 242 -7.93 27.79 -5.81
N ASP A 243 -7.03 27.28 -6.66
CA ASP A 243 -7.32 26.79 -8.01
C ASP A 243 -8.44 25.75 -8.05
N LEU A 244 -8.50 24.85 -7.07
CA LEU A 244 -9.57 23.83 -7.01
C LEU A 244 -10.97 24.47 -7.02
N GLN A 245 -11.18 25.53 -6.24
CA GLN A 245 -12.49 26.19 -6.17
C GLN A 245 -12.78 27.01 -7.42
N GLU A 246 -11.77 27.65 -7.99
CA GLU A 246 -11.89 28.37 -9.25
C GLU A 246 -12.32 27.43 -10.38
N GLU A 247 -11.62 26.32 -10.56
CA GLU A 247 -11.91 25.30 -11.57
C GLU A 247 -13.34 24.72 -11.43
N LEU A 248 -13.82 24.52 -10.20
CA LEU A 248 -15.20 24.06 -9.98
C LEU A 248 -16.24 25.14 -10.34
N LEU A 249 -15.93 26.42 -10.14
CA LEU A 249 -16.80 27.52 -10.54
C LEU A 249 -16.81 27.70 -12.07
N GLU A 250 -15.66 27.54 -12.73
CA GLU A 250 -15.59 27.53 -14.19
C GLU A 250 -16.29 26.30 -14.78
N ALA A 251 -16.16 25.12 -14.16
CA ALA A 251 -16.92 23.93 -14.52
C ALA A 251 -18.43 24.20 -14.44
N CYS A 252 -18.90 24.95 -13.44
CA CYS A 252 -20.31 25.35 -13.41
C CYS A 252 -20.71 26.18 -14.63
N ASP A 253 -19.84 27.08 -15.14
CA ASP A 253 -20.13 27.82 -16.37
C ASP A 253 -20.16 26.88 -17.59
N TRP A 254 -19.17 26.01 -17.73
CA TRP A 254 -19.09 25.05 -18.85
C TRP A 254 -20.30 24.11 -18.91
N PHE A 255 -20.81 23.66 -17.76
CA PHE A 255 -21.96 22.76 -17.67
C PHE A 255 -23.30 23.50 -17.51
N GLY A 256 -23.32 24.84 -17.48
CA GLY A 256 -24.55 25.63 -17.40
C GLY A 256 -25.24 25.60 -16.01
N GLU A 257 -24.48 25.37 -14.96
CA GLU A 257 -24.94 25.19 -13.57
C GLU A 257 -24.99 26.51 -12.79
N SER A 258 -25.66 27.52 -13.33
CA SER A 258 -25.65 28.90 -12.77
C SER A 258 -26.15 28.99 -11.33
N MET A 259 -27.22 28.24 -10.98
CA MET A 259 -27.75 28.23 -9.60
C MET A 259 -26.77 27.63 -8.60
N LEU A 260 -26.04 26.58 -9.02
CA LEU A 260 -24.99 25.98 -8.19
C LEU A 260 -23.83 26.98 -8.04
N LYS A 261 -23.38 27.59 -9.13
CA LYS A 261 -22.31 28.60 -9.09
C LYS A 261 -22.60 29.73 -8.11
N GLU A 262 -23.79 30.33 -8.18
CA GLU A 262 -24.22 31.39 -7.27
C GLU A 262 -24.17 30.93 -5.80
N HIS A 263 -24.60 29.70 -5.53
CA HIS A 263 -24.54 29.11 -4.19
C HIS A 263 -23.09 28.94 -3.71
N LEU A 264 -22.21 28.37 -4.54
CA LEU A 264 -20.80 28.15 -4.20
C LEU A 264 -20.05 29.48 -3.97
N GLN A 265 -20.29 30.49 -4.83
CA GLN A 265 -19.74 31.84 -4.67
C GLN A 265 -20.22 32.51 -3.39
N SER A 266 -21.49 32.33 -3.01
CA SER A 266 -22.02 32.86 -1.75
C SER A 266 -21.30 32.26 -0.54
N LEU A 267 -20.91 30.99 -0.60
CA LEU A 267 -20.16 30.34 0.48
C LEU A 267 -18.70 30.80 0.53
N LEU A 268 -18.05 30.99 -0.62
CA LEU A 268 -16.70 31.58 -0.69
C LEU A 268 -16.66 32.99 -0.11
N ALA A 269 -17.65 33.82 -0.45
CA ALA A 269 -17.75 35.18 0.09
C ALA A 269 -17.93 35.21 1.62
N GLN A 270 -18.39 34.11 2.22
CA GLN A 270 -18.51 33.94 3.68
C GLN A 270 -17.26 33.29 4.30
N ASN A 271 -16.33 32.77 3.49
CA ASN A 271 -15.12 32.12 3.97
C ASN A 271 -14.09 33.19 4.39
N PRO A 272 -13.63 33.21 5.65
CA PRO A 272 -12.66 34.22 6.12
C PRO A 272 -11.28 34.12 5.46
N HIS A 273 -10.98 32.99 4.80
CA HIS A 273 -9.72 32.77 4.09
C HIS A 273 -9.76 33.26 2.64
N PHE A 274 -10.95 33.56 2.09
CA PHE A 274 -11.08 34.07 0.73
C PHE A 274 -10.73 35.56 0.66
N LYS A 275 -9.82 35.92 -0.25
CA LYS A 275 -9.44 37.31 -0.52
C LYS A 275 -9.85 37.74 -1.92
N GLU A 276 -9.49 36.93 -2.92
CA GLU A 276 -9.90 36.95 -4.32
C GLU A 276 -9.14 35.81 -5.03
N PHE A 277 -9.56 35.38 -6.21
CA PHE A 277 -8.72 34.53 -7.09
C PHE A 277 -7.73 35.44 -7.83
N GLU A 278 -6.48 34.99 -8.02
CA GLU A 278 -5.40 35.78 -8.64
C GLU A 278 -5.49 35.83 -10.18
#